data_AF-A0A3D5WLU5-F1
#
_entry.id   AF-A0A3D5WLU5-F1
#
_cell.length_a   1.000
_cell.length_b   1.000
_cell.length_c   1.000
_cell.angle_alpha   90.00
_cell.angle_beta   90.00
_cell.angle_gamma   90.00
#
_symmetry.space_group_name_H-M   'P 1'
#
loop_
_entity.id
_entity.type
_entity.pdbx_description
1 polymer ?
#
loop_
_entity_poly.entity_id
_entity_poly.type
_entity_poly.pdbx_seq_one_letter_code
_entity_poly.pdbx_strand_id
1 'polypeptide(L)'
;MSDSYVTSQATIKCSCGNKCAKLTIYPDRTVFLTEKPMANISDHVSMYNIAPFGKCHTTAYPPTGSATAANHGRLTPMPCVPGTVTEWINGKND
;
A
#
# COMPACT_ATOMS: atom_id res chain seq x y z
N MET A 1 16.75 18.25 -1.36
CA MET A 1 15.72 17.28 -0.95
C MET A 1 15.94 17.08 0.53
N SER A 2 14.98 17.43 1.39
CA SER A 2 15.15 17.24 2.83
C SER A 2 15.25 15.74 3.13
N ASP A 3 16.29 15.33 3.86
CA ASP A 3 16.49 13.95 4.30
C ASP A 3 15.40 13.52 5.27
N SER A 4 14.27 13.08 4.71
CA SER A 4 13.19 12.48 5.46
C SER A 4 13.29 10.96 5.41
N TYR A 5 12.81 10.33 6.47
CA TYR A 5 12.70 8.88 6.61
C TYR A 5 11.23 8.50 6.74
N VAL A 6 10.87 7.31 6.27
CA VAL A 6 9.52 6.77 6.40
C VAL A 6 9.46 5.95 7.69
N THR A 7 8.42 6.16 8.49
CA THR A 7 8.19 5.44 9.75
C THR A 7 6.80 4.81 9.76
N SER A 8 6.55 3.92 10.72
CA SER A 8 5.22 3.37 10.98
C SER A 8 4.17 4.49 11.11
N GLN A 9 2.93 4.21 10.66
CA GLN A 9 1.82 5.17 10.53
C GLN A 9 1.96 6.20 9.41
N ALA A 10 2.98 6.08 8.54
CA ALA A 10 3.06 6.85 7.31
C ALA A 10 1.78 6.66 6.47
N THR A 11 1.32 7.75 5.86
CA THR A 11 0.15 7.73 4.98
C THR A 11 0.61 7.44 3.56
N ILE A 12 0.12 6.34 2.98
CA ILE A 12 0.43 5.90 1.61
C ILE A 12 -0.85 5.87 0.77
N LYS A 13 -0.70 5.99 -0.56
CA LYS A 13 -1.83 6.07 -1.50
C LYS A 13 -1.57 5.23 -2.74
N CYS A 14 -2.56 4.44 -3.14
CA CYS A 14 -2.64 3.86 -4.47
C CYS A 14 -3.37 4.81 -5.42
N SER A 15 -2.85 5.01 -6.63
CA SER A 15 -3.50 5.83 -7.68
C SER A 15 -4.88 5.30 -8.09
N CYS A 16 -5.09 3.98 -7.98
CA CYS A 16 -6.35 3.30 -8.31
C CYS A 16 -7.31 3.15 -7.13
N GLY A 17 -6.87 3.45 -5.91
CA GLY A 17 -7.70 3.39 -4.70
C GLY A 17 -8.37 4.73 -4.39
N ASN A 18 -9.51 4.71 -3.70
CA ASN A 18 -10.23 5.92 -3.31
C ASN A 18 -9.94 6.38 -1.87
N LYS A 19 -9.12 5.66 -1.12
CA LYS A 19 -8.68 6.02 0.23
C LYS A 19 -7.18 5.86 0.39
N CYS A 20 -6.59 6.65 1.27
CA CYS A 20 -5.22 6.41 1.74
C CYS A 20 -5.20 5.26 2.76
N ALA A 21 -4.05 4.61 2.87
CA ALA A 21 -3.78 3.58 3.86
C ALA A 21 -2.66 4.02 4.80
N LYS A 22 -2.54 3.31 5.93
CA LYS A 22 -1.44 3.46 6.88
C LYS A 22 -0.44 2.33 6.68
N LEU A 23 0.83 2.69 6.64
CA LEU A 23 1.94 1.75 6.64
C LEU A 23 2.20 1.29 8.08
N THR A 24 2.17 -0.02 8.30
CA THR A 24 2.41 -0.64 9.61
C THR A 24 3.78 -1.32 9.57
N ILE A 25 4.69 -0.83 10.41
CA ILE A 25 5.98 -1.48 10.64
C ILE A 25 5.92 -2.12 12.02
N TYR A 26 6.17 -3.42 12.08
CA TYR A 26 6.10 -4.22 13.30
C TYR A 26 7.39 -4.07 14.12
N PRO A 27 7.35 -4.38 15.43
CA PRO A 27 8.47 -4.11 16.34
C PRO A 27 9.65 -5.08 16.21
N ASP A 28 9.79 -5.81 15.11
CA ASP A 28 11.02 -6.56 14.78
C ASP A 28 12.19 -5.64 14.37
N ARG A 29 11.92 -4.34 14.15
CA ARG A 29 12.93 -3.35 13.80
C ARG A 29 13.77 -2.92 15.00
N THR A 30 15.05 -2.67 14.76
CA THR A 30 16.01 -2.19 15.76
C THR A 30 16.22 -0.66 15.72
N VAL A 31 15.77 0.00 14.65
CA VAL A 31 15.92 1.45 14.45
C VAL A 31 14.58 2.15 14.59
N PHE A 32 14.52 3.11 15.51
CA PHE A 32 13.34 3.91 15.81
C PHE A 32 13.63 5.39 15.57
N LEU A 33 12.67 6.07 14.94
CA LEU A 33 12.66 7.52 14.79
C LEU A 33 11.38 8.04 15.42
N THR A 34 11.50 9.01 16.34
CA THR A 34 10.35 9.59 17.06
C THR A 34 9.38 8.52 17.58
N GLU A 35 9.94 7.51 18.27
CA GLU A 35 9.21 6.39 18.89
C GLU A 35 8.49 5.46 17.91
N LYS A 36 8.77 5.59 16.60
CA LYS A 36 8.18 4.74 15.56
C LYS A 36 9.27 3.95 14.85
N PRO A 37 9.04 2.66 14.59
CA PRO A 37 10.01 1.87 13.84
C PRO A 37 10.15 2.43 12.41
N MET A 38 11.40 2.51 11.95
CA MET A 38 11.76 2.95 10.60
C MET A 38 11.34 1.88 9.57
N ALA A 39 10.78 2.31 8.44
CA ALA A 39 10.44 1.43 7.33
C ALA A 39 11.65 1.17 6.42
N ASN A 40 11.69 0.00 5.80
CA ASN A 40 12.64 -0.33 4.75
C ASN A 40 11.92 -0.98 3.54
N ILE A 41 12.70 -1.43 2.56
CA ILE A 41 12.17 -1.98 1.30
C ILE A 41 11.36 -3.27 1.49
N SER A 42 11.58 -4.01 2.58
CA SER A 42 10.88 -5.25 2.88
C SER A 42 9.46 -5.01 3.44
N ASP A 43 9.12 -3.77 3.84
CA ASP A 43 7.79 -3.40 4.36
C ASP A 43 6.75 -3.21 3.26
N HIS A 44 6.80 -4.08 2.25
CA HIS A 44 5.91 -4.08 1.10
C HIS A 44 4.78 -5.10 1.24
N VAL A 45 4.73 -5.91 2.30
CA VAL A 45 3.84 -7.06 2.37
C VAL A 45 2.37 -6.62 2.45
N SER A 46 1.60 -7.01 1.44
CA SER A 46 0.17 -6.71 1.35
C SER A 46 -0.59 -7.30 2.54
N MET A 47 -1.54 -6.54 3.09
CA MET A 47 -2.37 -6.92 4.24
C MET A 47 -1.60 -7.14 5.57
N TYR A 48 -0.27 -7.09 5.55
CA TYR A 48 0.58 -7.13 6.75
C TYR A 48 1.13 -5.74 7.05
N ASN A 49 1.95 -5.18 6.14
CA ASN A 49 2.44 -3.81 6.27
C ASN A 49 1.46 -2.78 5.70
N ILE A 50 0.71 -3.15 4.66
CA ILE A 50 -0.09 -2.23 3.85
C ILE A 50 -1.57 -2.58 3.96
N ALA A 51 -2.36 -1.69 4.56
CA ALA A 51 -3.82 -1.82 4.58
C ALA A 51 -4.46 -1.52 3.20
N PRO A 52 -5.69 -1.99 2.92
CA PRO A 52 -6.40 -1.69 1.67
C PRO A 52 -6.64 -0.19 1.43
N PHE A 53 -6.62 0.21 0.15
CA PHE A 53 -6.82 1.59 -0.30
C PHE A 53 -8.29 1.94 -0.58
N GLY A 54 -9.22 1.35 0.20
CA GLY A 54 -10.65 1.50 -0.02
C GLY A 54 -11.16 0.67 -1.21
N LYS A 55 -11.83 1.31 -2.18
CA LYS A 55 -12.34 0.67 -3.40
C LYS A 55 -11.49 1.01 -4.62
N CYS A 56 -11.25 0.02 -5.47
CA CYS A 56 -10.43 0.14 -6.66
C CYS A 56 -11.28 0.54 -7.87
N HIS A 57 -10.87 1.59 -8.59
CA HIS A 57 -11.62 2.16 -9.72
C HIS A 57 -11.07 1.78 -11.11
N THR A 58 -10.16 0.80 -11.19
CA THR A 58 -9.63 0.28 -12.47
C THR A 58 -10.08 -1.15 -12.75
N THR A 59 -10.37 -1.48 -14.01
CA THR A 59 -10.66 -2.84 -14.47
C THR A 59 -9.39 -3.71 -14.60
N ALA A 60 -8.20 -3.10 -14.57
CA ALA A 60 -6.93 -3.82 -14.54
C ALA A 60 -6.74 -4.63 -13.25
N TYR A 61 -7.42 -4.26 -12.16
CA TYR A 61 -7.46 -5.05 -10.94
C TYR A 61 -8.48 -6.18 -11.09
N PRO A 62 -8.07 -7.47 -11.06
CA PRO A 62 -8.92 -8.59 -11.49
C PRO A 62 -10.29 -8.69 -10.77
N PRO A 63 -10.40 -8.44 -9.45
CA PRO A 63 -11.70 -8.42 -8.79
C PRO A 63 -12.64 -7.33 -9.32
N THR A 64 -12.15 -6.09 -9.51
CA THR A 64 -12.97 -5.01 -10.11
C THR A 64 -13.30 -5.32 -11.56
N GLY A 65 -12.35 -5.87 -12.33
CA GLY A 65 -12.59 -6.29 -13.72
C GLY A 65 -13.68 -7.36 -13.83
N SER A 66 -13.60 -8.41 -13.00
CA SER A 66 -14.58 -9.50 -12.96
C SER A 66 -15.98 -9.01 -12.54
N ALA A 67 -16.05 -8.18 -11.49
CA ALA A 67 -17.32 -7.61 -11.02
C ALA A 67 -17.93 -6.60 -12.01
N THR A 68 -17.09 -5.91 -12.78
CA THR A 68 -17.52 -5.01 -13.86
C THR A 68 -18.07 -5.80 -15.05
N ALA A 69 -17.40 -6.91 -15.43
CA ALA A 69 -17.88 -7.81 -16.47
C ALA A 69 -19.24 -8.44 -16.09
N ALA A 70 -19.39 -8.89 -14.84
CA ALA A 70 -20.65 -9.41 -14.31
C ALA A 70 -21.77 -8.35 -14.23
N ASN A 71 -21.42 -7.06 -14.17
CA ASN A 71 -22.35 -5.93 -14.17
C ASN A 71 -22.51 -5.31 -15.57
N HIS A 72 -22.35 -6.12 -16.62
CA HIS A 72 -22.53 -5.71 -18.02
C HIS A 72 -21.71 -4.47 -18.41
N GLY A 73 -20.48 -4.37 -17.91
CA GLY A 73 -19.55 -3.27 -18.21
C GLY A 73 -19.71 -2.03 -17.33
N ARG A 74 -20.70 -1.98 -16.43
CA ARG A 74 -20.82 -0.90 -15.45
C ARG A 74 -19.81 -1.12 -14.33
N LEU A 75 -18.92 -0.14 -14.14
CA LEU A 75 -17.84 -0.24 -13.15
C LEU A 75 -18.38 -0.65 -11.78
N THR A 76 -17.88 -1.77 -11.27
CA THR A 76 -18.22 -2.30 -9.95
C THR A 76 -16.96 -2.29 -9.08
N PRO A 77 -16.69 -1.21 -8.32
CA PRO A 77 -15.46 -1.08 -7.55
C PRO A 77 -15.38 -2.11 -6.42
N MET A 78 -14.35 -2.94 -6.45
CA MET A 78 -14.05 -3.95 -5.43
C MET A 78 -12.98 -3.46 -4.44
N PRO A 79 -12.80 -4.10 -3.26
CA PRO A 79 -11.77 -3.72 -2.30
C PRO A 79 -10.37 -3.66 -2.94
N CYS A 80 -9.70 -2.51 -2.82
CA CYS A 80 -8.38 -2.26 -3.38
C CYS A 80 -7.30 -2.88 -2.48
N VAL A 81 -7.05 -4.17 -2.69
CA VAL A 81 -5.97 -4.90 -2.02
C VAL A 81 -4.63 -4.53 -2.67
N PRO A 82 -3.58 -4.18 -1.91
CA PRO A 82 -2.26 -3.86 -2.44
C PRO A 82 -1.67 -5.04 -3.23
N GLY A 83 -1.16 -4.77 -4.44
CA GLY A 83 -0.51 -5.75 -5.33
C GLY A 83 1.02 -5.71 -5.27
N THR A 84 1.59 -5.49 -4.09
CA THR A 84 3.03 -5.30 -3.86
C THR A 84 3.77 -6.64 -3.73
N VAL A 85 4.00 -7.30 -4.86
CA VAL A 85 4.63 -8.64 -4.92
C VAL A 85 6.15 -8.62 -4.71
N THR A 86 6.80 -7.47 -4.87
CA THR A 86 8.24 -7.29 -4.68
C THR A 86 8.52 -6.15 -3.71
N GLU A 87 9.72 -6.15 -3.17
CA GLU A 87 10.27 -5.08 -2.34
C GLU A 87 10.10 -3.70 -2.96
N TRP A 88 10.03 -2.67 -2.12
CA TRP A 88 9.97 -1.29 -2.58
C TRP A 88 11.24 -0.95 -3.36
N ILE A 89 11.05 -0.46 -4.58
CA ILE A 89 12.14 0.05 -5.40
C ILE A 89 12.67 1.38 -4.84
N ASN A 90 13.92 1.70 -5.17
CA ASN A 90 14.56 2.97 -4.81
C ASN A 90 14.59 3.24 -3.29
N GLY A 91 14.87 2.20 -2.49
CA GLY A 91 15.22 2.37 -1.09
C GLY A 91 16.43 3.27 -0.89
N LYS A 92 16.51 3.94 0.27
CA LYS A 92 17.71 4.69 0.67
C LYS A 92 18.88 3.73 0.91
N ASN A 93 20.09 4.18 0.59
CA ASN A 93 21.34 3.41 0.69
C ASN A 93 22.29 3.92 1.80
N ASP A 94 21.81 4.83 2.66
CA ASP A 94 22.58 5.42 3.76
C ASP A 94 22.44 4.58 5.03
#